data_AF-A0A7J3M0F9-F1
#
_entry.id   AF-A0A7J3M0F9-F1
#
_cell.length_a   1.000
_cell.length_b   1.000
_cell.length_c   1.000
_cell.angle_alpha   90.00
_cell.angle_beta   90.00
_cell.angle_gamma   90.00
#
_symmetry.space_group_name_H-M   'P 1'
#
loop_
_entity.id
_entity.type
_entity.pdbx_description
1 polymer ?
#
loop_
_entity_poly.entity_id
_entity_poly.type
_entity_poly.pdbx_seq_one_letter_code
_entity_poly.pdbx_strand_id
1 'polypeptide(L)'
;MRGTRLTLGRHIVAEMYGCDRRYLSDPQLMEELLIEAARKAELTIVASKTHNFIPGVTSLVIVGESHLAIHTWPEYGYAALDVFVCGSKDPWKAYNVVYEKLKPERVKVTELKRGVITVPRKSRDTTDNIVIREPIIPSSHSG
;
A
#
# COMPACT_ATOMS: atom_id res chain seq x y z
N MET A 1 23.29 -23.20 3.58
CA MET A 1 22.00 -23.62 2.98
C MET A 1 21.44 -22.45 2.16
N ARG A 2 21.02 -22.65 0.90
CA ARG A 2 20.42 -21.59 0.05
C ARG A 2 18.88 -21.64 0.13
N GLY A 3 18.27 -20.75 0.89
CA GLY A 3 16.80 -20.57 0.95
C GLY A 3 16.32 -19.44 0.03
N THR A 4 15.03 -19.39 -0.28
CA THR A 4 14.42 -18.27 -1.00
C THR A 4 14.11 -17.15 0.00
N ARG A 5 14.49 -15.91 -0.32
CA ARG A 5 14.14 -14.73 0.48
C ARG A 5 12.79 -14.19 0.02
N LEU A 6 11.80 -14.25 0.89
CA LEU A 6 10.48 -13.66 0.69
C LEU A 6 10.38 -12.35 1.48
N THR A 7 9.68 -11.36 0.95
CA THR A 7 9.37 -10.10 1.64
C THR A 7 7.86 -10.03 1.83
N LEU A 8 7.40 -9.76 3.05
CA LEU A 8 5.96 -9.68 3.36
C LEU A 8 5.33 -8.37 2.88
N GLY A 9 6.10 -7.28 2.85
CA GLY A 9 5.62 -6.01 2.33
C GLY A 9 6.74 -5.00 2.05
N ARG A 10 6.37 -3.91 1.39
CA ARG A 10 7.25 -2.80 1.02
C ARG A 10 6.73 -1.53 1.68
N HIS A 11 7.61 -0.78 2.31
CA HIS A 11 7.26 0.41 3.07
C HIS A 11 8.06 1.61 2.58
N ILE A 12 7.38 2.57 1.97
CA ILE A 12 7.95 3.86 1.62
C ILE A 12 7.80 4.80 2.82
N VAL A 13 8.92 5.40 3.24
CA VAL A 13 8.96 6.51 4.20
C VAL A 13 9.46 7.73 3.44
N ALA A 14 8.63 8.76 3.36
CA ALA A 14 8.86 9.95 2.55
C ALA A 14 8.74 11.24 3.37
N GLU A 15 9.81 12.02 3.33
CA GLU A 15 9.87 13.38 3.83
C GLU A 15 9.58 14.32 2.65
N MET A 16 8.54 15.15 2.75
CA MET A 16 8.10 16.05 1.69
C MET A 16 8.16 17.52 2.16
N TYR A 17 8.90 18.36 1.44
CA TYR A 17 9.14 19.76 1.78
C TYR A 17 8.61 20.69 0.68
N GLY A 18 8.08 21.84 1.07
CA GLY A 18 7.51 22.81 0.14
C GLY A 18 6.17 22.35 -0.46
N CYS A 19 5.35 21.64 0.32
CA CYS A 19 4.06 21.14 -0.14
C CYS A 19 2.99 22.24 -0.21
N ASP A 20 1.96 22.02 -1.04
CA ASP A 20 0.76 22.85 -1.13
C ASP A 20 0.02 22.90 0.21
N ARG A 21 0.10 24.05 0.88
CA ARG A 21 -0.44 24.28 2.24
C ARG A 21 -1.96 24.12 2.31
N ARG A 22 -2.69 24.16 1.19
CA ARG A 22 -4.14 23.91 1.17
C ARG A 22 -4.46 22.49 1.63
N TYR A 23 -3.69 21.51 1.16
CA TYR A 23 -3.85 20.12 1.60
C TYR A 23 -3.34 19.91 3.03
N LEU A 24 -2.24 20.58 3.41
CA LEU A 24 -1.62 20.35 4.71
C LEU A 24 -2.53 20.76 5.89
N SER A 25 -3.43 21.72 5.69
CA SER A 25 -4.28 22.29 6.75
C SER A 25 -5.73 21.82 6.70
N ASP A 26 -6.13 21.07 5.66
CA ASP A 26 -7.53 20.69 5.44
C ASP A 26 -7.70 19.18 5.66
N PRO A 27 -8.37 18.77 6.76
CA PRO A 27 -8.52 17.36 7.09
C PRO A 27 -9.37 16.60 6.08
N GLN A 28 -10.38 17.24 5.46
CA GLN A 28 -11.21 16.58 4.44
C GLN A 28 -10.41 16.32 3.17
N LEU A 29 -9.70 17.33 2.64
CA LEU A 29 -8.88 17.18 1.44
C LEU A 29 -7.77 16.14 1.63
N MET A 30 -7.18 16.08 2.83
CA MET A 30 -6.13 15.11 3.13
C MET A 30 -6.68 13.67 3.20
N GLU A 31 -7.84 13.46 3.82
CA GLU A 31 -8.48 12.15 3.87
C GLU A 31 -8.85 11.64 2.46
N GLU A 32 -9.47 12.50 1.66
CA GLU A 32 -9.83 12.20 0.28
C GLU A 32 -8.60 11.83 -0.56
N LEU A 33 -7.49 12.56 -0.37
CA LEU A 33 -6.22 12.29 -1.04
C LEU A 33 -5.66 10.90 -0.70
N LEU A 34 -5.61 10.54 0.58
CA LEU A 34 -5.11 9.22 1.00
C LEU A 34 -6.01 8.07 0.51
N ILE A 35 -7.33 8.28 0.50
CA ILE A 35 -8.30 7.32 -0.06
C ILE A 35 -8.09 7.18 -1.57
N GLU A 36 -7.89 8.28 -2.29
CA GLU A 36 -7.57 8.28 -3.73
C GLU A 36 -6.27 7.49 -3.99
N ALA A 37 -5.22 7.75 -3.22
CA ALA A 37 -3.95 7.07 -3.32
C ALA A 37 -4.08 5.55 -3.11
N ALA A 38 -4.82 5.12 -2.09
CA ALA A 38 -5.08 3.71 -1.83
C ALA A 38 -5.85 3.05 -2.98
N ARG A 39 -6.89 3.70 -3.51
CA ARG A 39 -7.69 3.20 -4.65
C ARG A 39 -6.85 3.07 -5.91
N LYS A 40 -6.02 4.06 -6.24
CA LYS A 40 -5.13 4.05 -7.42
C LYS A 40 -4.03 2.99 -7.31
N ALA A 41 -3.61 2.65 -6.09
CA ALA A 41 -2.72 1.53 -5.83
C ALA A 41 -3.43 0.17 -5.78
N GLU A 42 -4.74 0.12 -6.06
CA GLU A 42 -5.58 -1.09 -6.04
C GLU A 42 -5.54 -1.80 -4.67
N LEU A 43 -5.54 -1.02 -3.59
CA LEU A 43 -5.50 -1.51 -2.23
C LEU A 43 -6.92 -1.63 -1.65
N THR A 44 -7.15 -2.70 -0.90
CA THR A 44 -8.40 -2.87 -0.16
C THR A 44 -8.39 -1.99 1.08
N ILE A 45 -9.21 -0.94 1.06
CA ILE A 45 -9.39 -0.04 2.21
C ILE A 45 -10.25 -0.75 3.27
N VAL A 46 -9.78 -0.75 4.51
CA VAL A 46 -10.48 -1.30 5.67
C VAL A 46 -11.16 -0.18 6.46
N ALA A 47 -10.45 0.91 6.72
CA ALA A 47 -10.96 2.08 7.43
C ALA A 47 -10.09 3.31 7.14
N SER A 48 -10.64 4.50 7.39
CA SER A 48 -9.89 5.76 7.42
C SER A 48 -10.19 6.51 8.71
N LYS A 49 -9.21 7.29 9.18
CA LYS A 49 -9.40 8.22 10.29
C LYS A 49 -8.50 9.43 10.10
N THR A 50 -9.09 10.61 10.24
CA THR A 50 -8.37 11.88 10.19
C THR A 50 -8.62 12.68 11.45
N HIS A 51 -7.57 13.36 11.91
CA HIS A 51 -7.61 14.29 13.03
C HIS A 51 -7.02 15.64 12.59
N ASN A 52 -7.70 16.71 12.97
CA ASN A 52 -7.30 18.08 12.68
C ASN A 52 -6.55 18.66 13.89
N PHE A 53 -5.27 18.95 13.70
CA PHE A 53 -4.49 19.79 14.61
C PHE A 53 -4.52 21.22 14.04
N ILE A 54 -4.51 22.28 14.85
CA ILE A 54 -4.55 23.64 14.29
C ILE A 54 -3.16 24.28 14.42
N PRO A 55 -2.45 24.56 13.30
CA PRO A 55 -2.71 24.17 11.92
C PRO A 55 -1.99 22.85 11.56
N GLY A 56 -2.68 21.82 11.04
CA GLY A 56 -2.07 20.54 10.68
C GLY A 56 -3.04 19.36 10.67
N VAL A 57 -2.63 18.26 10.06
CA VAL A 57 -3.49 17.09 9.87
C VAL A 57 -2.69 15.84 10.16
N THR A 58 -3.31 14.90 10.86
CA THR A 58 -2.89 13.50 10.88
C THR A 58 -3.99 12.67 10.24
N SER A 59 -3.67 11.92 9.19
CA SER A 59 -4.62 11.05 8.51
C SER A 59 -4.03 9.66 8.29
N LEU A 60 -4.85 8.64 8.52
CA LEU A 60 -4.50 7.23 8.42
C LEU A 60 -5.56 6.50 7.60
N VAL A 61 -5.12 5.72 6.61
CA VAL A 61 -5.95 4.76 5.88
C VAL A 61 -5.39 3.37 6.10
N ILE A 62 -6.18 2.51 6.73
CA ILE A 62 -5.85 1.10 6.95
C ILE A 62 -6.16 0.34 5.66
N VAL A 63 -5.17 -0.38 5.14
CA VAL A 63 -5.27 -1.14 3.88
C VAL A 63 -4.79 -2.58 4.09
N GLY A 64 -5.69 -3.55 3.94
CA GLY A 64 -5.39 -4.96 4.28
C GLY A 64 -4.70 -5.07 5.66
N GLU A 65 -3.51 -5.66 5.70
CA GLU A 65 -2.67 -5.80 6.90
C GLU A 65 -1.59 -4.70 7.01
N SER A 66 -1.82 -3.54 6.40
CA SER A 66 -0.84 -2.44 6.25
C SER A 66 -1.54 -1.06 6.30
N HIS A 67 -0.87 0.03 5.90
CA HIS A 67 -1.42 1.38 6.05
C HIS A 67 -0.79 2.41 5.12
N LEU A 68 -1.55 3.48 4.85
CA LEU A 68 -1.02 4.76 4.43
C LEU A 68 -1.24 5.75 5.58
N ALA A 69 -0.21 6.47 5.99
CA ALA A 69 -0.29 7.46 7.07
C ALA A 69 0.40 8.76 6.65
N ILE A 70 -0.16 9.90 7.06
CA ILE A 70 0.48 11.20 6.84
C ILE A 70 0.32 12.11 8.05
N HIS A 71 1.38 12.87 8.34
CA HIS A 71 1.41 13.93 9.35
C HIS A 71 1.89 15.21 8.68
N THR A 72 1.20 16.33 8.91
CA THR A 72 1.51 17.60 8.26
C THR A 72 1.82 18.72 9.23
N TRP A 73 2.72 19.61 8.81
CA TRP A 73 3.04 20.88 9.48
C TRP A 73 2.97 22.00 8.44
N PRO A 74 1.77 22.58 8.23
CA PRO A 74 1.53 23.66 7.29
C PRO A 74 2.48 24.82 7.45
N GLU A 75 2.80 25.23 8.68
CA GLU A 75 3.70 26.33 9.00
C GLU A 75 5.08 26.18 8.33
N TYR A 76 5.56 24.94 8.17
CA TYR A 76 6.82 24.61 7.52
C TYR A 76 6.66 24.12 6.07
N GLY A 77 5.43 24.02 5.56
CA GLY A 77 5.16 23.41 4.26
C GLY A 77 5.61 21.95 4.19
N TYR A 78 5.52 21.22 5.32
CA TYR A 78 6.11 19.89 5.48
C TYR A 78 5.04 18.80 5.65
N ALA A 79 5.31 17.63 5.08
CA ALA A 79 4.55 16.41 5.34
C ALA A 79 5.48 15.19 5.49
N ALA A 80 5.20 14.37 6.50
CA ALA A 80 5.78 13.04 6.67
C ALA A 80 4.76 12.01 6.17
N LEU A 81 5.12 11.23 5.15
CA LEU A 81 4.25 10.23 4.53
C LEU A 81 4.84 8.82 4.66
N ASP A 82 4.01 7.90 5.15
CA ASP A 82 4.28 6.47 5.19
C ASP A 82 3.31 5.74 4.24
N VAL A 83 3.85 4.97 3.30
CA VAL A 83 3.06 4.08 2.41
C VAL A 83 3.55 2.66 2.60
N PHE A 84 2.90 1.93 3.50
CA PHE A 84 3.18 0.54 3.77
C PHE A 84 2.15 -0.35 3.06
N VAL A 85 2.63 -1.26 2.21
CA VAL A 85 1.79 -2.19 1.46
C VAL A 85 2.31 -3.62 1.61
N CYS A 86 1.42 -4.55 1.95
CA CYS A 86 1.70 -5.99 1.99
C CYS A 86 1.50 -6.66 0.62
N GLY A 87 2.18 -7.79 0.41
CA GLY A 87 2.03 -8.61 -0.80
C GLY A 87 2.76 -8.04 -2.03
N SER A 88 2.17 -8.22 -3.21
CA SER A 88 2.79 -7.90 -4.51
C SER A 88 2.40 -6.53 -5.08
N LYS A 89 1.52 -5.79 -4.40
CA LYS A 89 1.08 -4.47 -4.85
C LYS A 89 2.23 -3.45 -4.72
N ASP A 90 2.21 -2.44 -5.58
CA ASP A 90 3.30 -1.47 -5.68
C ASP A 90 2.99 -0.20 -4.85
N PRO A 91 3.72 0.07 -3.73
CA PRO A 91 3.49 1.25 -2.91
C PRO A 91 3.78 2.56 -3.65
N TRP A 92 4.60 2.54 -4.71
CA TRP A 92 4.90 3.73 -5.49
C TRP A 92 3.68 4.31 -6.21
N LYS A 93 2.68 3.48 -6.54
CA LYS A 93 1.41 3.96 -7.10
C LYS A 93 0.69 4.92 -6.14
N ALA A 94 0.62 4.56 -4.86
CA ALA A 94 0.00 5.41 -3.83
C ALA A 94 0.85 6.65 -3.54
N TYR A 95 2.17 6.47 -3.41
CA TYR A 95 3.10 7.59 -3.22
C TYR A 95 2.97 8.65 -4.32
N ASN A 96 2.93 8.24 -5.60
CA ASN A 96 2.87 9.17 -6.73
C ASN A 96 1.61 10.03 -6.72
N VAL A 97 0.45 9.48 -6.31
CA VAL A 97 -0.79 10.24 -6.17
C VAL A 97 -0.64 11.34 -5.13
N VAL A 98 -0.06 11.02 -3.97
CA VAL A 98 0.20 12.02 -2.91
C VAL A 98 1.19 13.07 -3.39
N TYR A 99 2.26 12.65 -4.06
CA TYR A 99 3.28 13.55 -4.63
C TYR A 99 2.67 14.55 -5.63
N GLU A 100 1.84 14.09 -6.56
CA GLU A 100 1.21 14.93 -7.60
C GLU A 100 0.26 15.99 -7.02
N LYS A 101 -0.40 15.68 -5.91
CA LYS A 101 -1.35 16.61 -5.25
C LYS A 101 -0.66 17.57 -4.30
N LEU A 102 0.28 17.08 -3.49
CA LEU A 102 1.03 17.91 -2.54
C LEU A 102 2.09 18.77 -3.23
N LYS A 103 2.58 18.37 -4.41
CA LYS A 103 3.58 19.10 -5.21
C LYS A 103 4.78 19.58 -4.39
N PRO A 104 5.45 18.70 -3.63
CA PRO A 104 6.62 19.11 -2.86
C PRO A 104 7.73 19.62 -3.78
N GLU A 105 8.39 20.70 -3.35
CA GLU A 105 9.59 21.21 -4.01
C GLU A 105 10.79 20.27 -3.83
N ARG A 106 10.84 19.54 -2.71
CA ARG A 106 11.92 18.60 -2.39
C ARG A 106 11.38 17.40 -1.64
N VAL A 107 11.94 16.22 -1.94
CA VAL A 107 11.61 14.98 -1.23
C VAL A 107 12.86 14.22 -0.79
N LYS A 108 12.76 13.49 0.31
CA LYS A 108 13.69 12.41 0.68
C LYS A 108 12.89 11.15 0.91
N VAL A 109 13.16 10.10 0.13
CA VAL A 109 12.36 8.89 0.13
C VAL A 109 13.23 7.68 0.40
N THR A 110 12.79 6.81 1.30
CA THR A 110 13.43 5.52 1.59
C THR A 110 12.42 4.41 1.43
N GLU A 111 12.77 3.34 0.73
CA GLU A 111 11.97 2.13 0.67
C GLU A 111 12.58 1.03 1.53
N LEU A 112 11.77 0.46 2.43
CA LEU A 112 12.12 -0.61 3.34
C LEU A 112 11.40 -1.90 2.94
N LYS A 113 12.15 -3.00 2.88
CA LYS A 113 11.57 -4.35 2.81
C LYS A 113 11.15 -4.78 4.22
N ARG A 114 9.87 -5.11 4.40
CA ARG A 114 9.29 -5.53 5.68
C ARG A 114 9.08 -7.04 5.66
N GLY A 115 9.50 -7.71 6.73
CA GLY A 115 9.38 -9.16 6.87
C GLY A 115 10.22 -9.93 5.84
N VAL A 116 11.54 -9.72 5.82
CA VAL A 116 12.45 -10.53 5.00
C VAL A 116 12.65 -11.88 5.66
N ILE A 117 11.95 -12.89 5.16
CA ILE A 117 11.94 -14.25 5.71
C ILE A 117 12.68 -15.17 4.75
N THR A 118 13.56 -16.01 5.29
CA THR A 118 14.22 -17.07 4.51
C THR A 118 13.40 -18.34 4.66
N VAL A 119 12.75 -18.76 3.57
CA VAL A 119 12.04 -20.03 3.52
C VAL A 119 12.95 -21.11 2.94
N PRO A 120 12.99 -22.33 3.52
CA PRO A 120 13.68 -23.46 2.91
C PRO A 120 13.14 -23.70 1.50
N ARG A 121 14.01 -23.95 0.51
CA ARG A 121 13.55 -24.45 -0.79
C ARG A 121 12.89 -25.80 -0.54
N LYS A 122 11.61 -25.95 -0.86
CA LYS A 122 11.01 -27.28 -1.02
C LYS A 122 11.90 -28.04 -2.01
N SER A 123 12.40 -29.21 -1.62
CA SER A 123 12.93 -30.19 -2.57
C SER A 123 11.85 -30.40 -3.62
N ARG A 124 12.23 -30.43 -4.91
CA ARG A 124 11.30 -30.81 -5.97
C ARG A 124 10.74 -32.18 -5.62
N ASP A 125 9.50 -32.23 -5.16
CA ASP A 125 8.78 -33.46 -4.95
C ASP A 125 8.33 -33.94 -6.33
N THR A 126 8.84 -35.09 -6.75
CA THR A 126 8.62 -35.69 -8.07
C THR A 126 7.25 -36.35 -8.18
N THR A 127 6.18 -35.56 -8.12
CA THR A 127 4.81 -36.05 -8.36
C THR A 127 3.98 -35.09 -9.21
N ASP A 128 4.47 -34.80 -10.42
CA ASP A 128 3.62 -34.41 -11.55
C ASP A 128 2.83 -35.65 -12.05
N ASN A 129 1.90 -36.15 -11.24
CA ASN A 129 0.88 -37.10 -11.67
C ASN A 129 -0.41 -36.88 -10.89
N ILE A 130 -1.00 -35.69 -11.04
CA ILE A 130 -2.44 -35.52 -10.83
C ILE A 130 -3.08 -35.51 -12.21
N VAL A 131 -3.56 -36.68 -12.64
CA VAL A 131 -4.51 -36.78 -13.75
C VAL A 131 -5.83 -36.23 -13.24
N ILE A 132 -6.18 -35.00 -13.63
CA ILE A 132 -7.54 -34.51 -13.48
C ILE A 132 -8.38 -35.24 -14.53
N ARG A 133 -9.14 -36.27 -14.11
CA ARG A 133 -10.23 -36.81 -14.93
C ARG A 133 -11.46 -35.95 -14.66
N GLU A 134 -11.96 -35.28 -15.69
CA GLU A 134 -13.27 -34.61 -15.62
C GLU A 134 -14.39 -35.63 -15.35
N PRO A 135 -15.42 -35.28 -14.58
CA PRO A 135 -16.56 -36.18 -14.36
C PRO A 135 -17.39 -36.32 -15.65
N ILE A 136 -17.65 -37.57 -16.05
CA ILE A 136 -18.60 -37.91 -17.11
C ILE A 136 -20.01 -37.53 -16.60
N ILE A 137 -20.62 -36.53 -17.23
CA ILE A 137 -22.03 -36.18 -17.00
C ILE A 137 -22.89 -37.08 -17.91
N PRO A 138 -23.83 -37.90 -17.39
CA PRO A 138 -24.74 -38.66 -18.25
C PRO A 138 -25.76 -37.72 -18.90
N SER A 139 -25.91 -37.80 -20.23
CA SER A 139 -26.96 -37.12 -20.98
C SER A 139 -28.32 -37.66 -20.58
N SER A 140 -29.15 -36.85 -19.92
CA SER A 140 -30.55 -37.15 -19.67
C SER A 140 -31.30 -37.22 -21.01
N HIS A 141 -31.76 -38.43 -21.36
CA HIS A 141 -32.76 -38.63 -22.39
C HIS A 141 -34.10 -38.13 -21.84
N SER A 142 -34.67 -37.10 -22.46
CA SER A 142 -36.08 -36.76 -22.32
C SER A 142 -36.89 -37.58 -23.33
N GLY A 143 -37.67 -38.53 -22.80
CA GLY A 143 -38.94 -38.91 -23.41
C GLY A 143 -40.02 -37.87 -23.13
#